data_AF-A0A1H1MTW6-F1
#
_entry.id   AF-A0A1H1MTW6-F1
#
_cell.length_a   1.000
_cell.length_b   1.000
_cell.length_c   1.000
_cell.angle_alpha   90.00
_cell.angle_beta   90.00
_cell.angle_gamma   90.00
#
_symmetry.space_group_name_H-M   'P 1'
#
loop_
_entity.id
_entity.type
_entity.pdbx_description
1 polymer ?
#
loop_
_entity_poly.entity_id
_entity_poly.type
_entity_poly.pdbx_seq_one_letter_code
_entity_poly.pdbx_strand_id
1 'polypeptide(L)'
;MALFRKRRDALRPPVADLDAAEVSAEGRTLALRQAVVGARVDGGRLQVEVHHPVFADLPDESRLRAAEEIMVATLGEQGLRQSVGELRAVAYQPIDSFGLDPLRSFVRSLGVSIEPPAEDPPA
;
A
#
# COMPACT_ATOMS: atom_id res chain seq x y z
N MET A 1 38.26 -13.01 5.75
CA MET A 1 37.79 -11.62 5.92
C MET A 1 36.29 -11.58 5.66
N ALA A 2 35.50 -11.53 6.73
CA ALA A 2 34.04 -11.48 6.63
C ALA A 2 33.59 -10.03 6.45
N LEU A 3 33.07 -9.69 5.27
CA LEU A 3 32.42 -8.41 5.01
C LEU A 3 31.05 -8.43 5.70
N PHE A 4 30.96 -7.81 6.86
CA PHE A 4 29.69 -7.44 7.49
C PHE A 4 28.97 -6.46 6.55
N ARG A 5 28.11 -6.97 5.67
CA ARG A 5 27.14 -6.18 4.95
C ARG A 5 26.10 -5.73 5.98
N LYS A 6 26.35 -4.57 6.59
CA LYS A 6 25.43 -3.87 7.50
C LYS A 6 24.05 -3.91 6.85
N ARG A 7 23.13 -4.73 7.39
CA ARG A 7 21.71 -4.68 7.01
C ARG A 7 21.28 -3.26 7.36
N ARG A 8 21.22 -2.36 6.36
CA ARG A 8 20.35 -1.19 6.47
C ARG A 8 18.98 -1.77 6.79
N ASP A 9 18.24 -1.19 7.73
CA ASP A 9 16.83 -1.54 7.93
C ASP A 9 16.19 -1.60 6.54
N ALA A 10 15.86 -2.81 6.11
CA ALA A 10 15.44 -3.06 4.74
C ALA A 10 13.99 -2.59 4.68
N LEU A 11 13.75 -1.50 3.96
CA LEU A 11 12.41 -1.01 3.72
C LEU A 11 11.54 -2.15 3.19
N ARG A 12 10.31 -2.26 3.68
CA ARG A 12 9.40 -3.32 3.24
C ARG A 12 9.05 -3.12 1.75
N PRO A 13 9.30 -4.11 0.89
CA PRO A 13 8.95 -4.02 -0.52
C PRO A 13 7.44 -4.22 -0.72
N PRO A 14 6.88 -3.79 -1.86
CA PRO A 14 5.49 -4.11 -2.21
C PRO A 14 5.32 -5.62 -2.43
N VAL A 15 4.10 -6.13 -2.25
CA VAL A 15 3.74 -7.51 -2.60
C VAL A 15 3.74 -7.71 -4.11
N ALA A 16 3.95 -8.95 -4.54
CA ALA A 16 3.94 -9.31 -5.96
C ALA A 16 2.51 -9.32 -6.52
N ASP A 17 1.64 -10.12 -5.91
CA ASP A 17 0.25 -10.34 -6.31
C ASP A 17 -0.73 -9.67 -5.33
N LEU A 18 -1.45 -8.65 -5.79
CA LEU A 18 -2.43 -7.91 -4.99
C LEU A 18 -3.78 -8.64 -4.87
N ASP A 19 -4.09 -9.58 -5.77
CA ASP A 19 -5.35 -10.32 -5.73
C ASP A 19 -5.32 -11.44 -4.69
N ALA A 20 -4.15 -12.08 -4.55
CA ALA A 20 -3.91 -13.15 -3.59
C ALA A 20 -3.43 -12.66 -2.21
N ALA A 21 -2.81 -11.48 -2.13
CA ALA A 21 -2.22 -11.00 -0.89
C ALA A 21 -3.24 -10.53 0.14
N GLU A 22 -2.87 -10.73 1.40
CA GLU A 22 -3.60 -10.28 2.57
C GLU A 22 -2.62 -9.57 3.52
N VAL A 23 -3.12 -8.58 4.25
CA VAL A 23 -2.35 -7.88 5.29
C VAL A 23 -3.01 -8.02 6.64
N SER A 24 -2.19 -8.10 7.68
CA SER A 24 -2.67 -8.15 9.06
C SER A 24 -2.66 -6.75 9.66
N ALA A 25 -3.81 -6.24 10.07
CA ALA A 25 -3.93 -4.99 10.81
C ALA A 25 -4.89 -5.15 11.98
N GLU A 26 -4.45 -4.75 13.18
CA GLU A 26 -5.27 -4.73 14.40
C GLU A 26 -5.93 -6.10 14.70
N GLY A 27 -5.18 -7.19 14.50
CA GLY A 27 -5.64 -8.56 14.72
C GLY A 27 -6.64 -9.08 13.69
N ARG A 28 -6.86 -8.35 12.59
CA ARG A 28 -7.70 -8.76 11.46
C ARG A 28 -6.86 -8.97 10.22
N THR A 29 -7.33 -9.89 9.38
CA THR A 29 -6.79 -10.13 8.04
C THR A 29 -7.61 -9.36 7.02
N LEU A 30 -6.96 -8.55 6.18
CA LEU A 30 -7.58 -7.73 5.15
C LEU A 30 -7.10 -8.22 3.79
N ALA A 31 -8.04 -8.66 2.95
CA ALA A 31 -7.72 -9.08 1.59
C ALA A 31 -7.53 -7.87 0.70
N LEU A 32 -6.36 -7.72 0.07
CA LEU A 32 -6.03 -6.53 -0.71
C LEU A 32 -6.97 -6.34 -1.92
N ARG A 33 -7.46 -7.42 -2.53
CA ARG A 33 -8.48 -7.37 -3.60
C ARG A 33 -9.80 -6.67 -3.23
N GLN A 34 -10.10 -6.51 -1.94
CA GLN A 34 -11.30 -5.83 -1.46
C GLN A 34 -11.06 -4.34 -1.16
N ALA A 35 -9.79 -3.90 -1.15
CA ALA A 35 -9.45 -2.51 -0.96
C ALA A 35 -9.64 -1.73 -2.25
N VAL A 36 -10.19 -0.53 -2.12
CA VAL A 36 -10.34 0.43 -3.21
C VAL A 36 -9.80 1.78 -2.75
N VAL A 37 -9.39 2.60 -3.70
CA VAL A 37 -8.75 3.89 -3.45
C VAL A 37 -9.38 4.98 -4.30
N GLY A 38 -9.52 6.17 -3.72
CA GLY A 38 -9.63 7.43 -4.44
C GLY A 38 -8.26 8.10 -4.42
N ALA A 39 -7.84 8.70 -5.54
CA ALA A 39 -6.54 9.36 -5.61
C ALA A 39 -6.60 10.64 -6.42
N ARG A 40 -5.95 11.69 -5.92
CA ARG A 40 -5.76 12.95 -6.63
C ARG A 40 -4.34 13.46 -6.47
N VAL A 41 -3.85 14.20 -7.46
CA VAL A 41 -2.55 14.86 -7.38
C VAL A 41 -2.74 16.25 -6.81
N ASP A 42 -1.98 16.58 -5.77
CA ASP A 42 -1.88 17.93 -5.20
C ASP A 42 -0.44 18.22 -4.82
N GLY A 43 0.06 19.40 -5.19
CA GLY A 43 1.44 19.80 -4.91
C GLY A 43 2.52 18.83 -5.42
N GLY A 44 2.24 18.07 -6.48
CA GLY A 44 3.16 17.05 -7.03
C GLY A 44 3.21 15.74 -6.23
N ARG A 45 2.32 15.55 -5.25
CA ARG A 45 2.15 14.30 -4.51
C ARG A 45 0.72 13.78 -4.62
N LEU A 46 0.53 12.51 -4.32
CA LEU A 46 -0.78 11.89 -4.23
C LEU A 46 -1.42 12.16 -2.87
N GLN A 47 -2.67 12.58 -2.89
CA GLN A 47 -3.58 12.42 -1.76
C GLN A 47 -4.42 11.19 -2.04
N VAL A 48 -4.39 10.22 -1.13
CA VAL A 48 -5.04 8.92 -1.31
C VAL A 48 -6.05 8.71 -0.21
N GLU A 49 -7.27 8.37 -0.60
CA GLU A 49 -8.32 7.87 0.28
C GLU A 49 -8.41 6.37 0.11
N VAL A 50 -8.23 5.60 1.17
CA VAL A 50 -8.29 4.14 1.16
C VAL A 50 -9.57 3.70 1.83
N HIS A 51 -10.29 2.80 1.17
CA HIS A 51 -11.44 2.11 1.71
C HIS A 51 -11.21 0.59 1.66
N HIS A 52 -11.67 -0.10 2.71
CA HIS A 52 -11.83 -1.54 2.75
C HIS A 52 -13.12 -1.84 3.50
N PRO A 53 -13.92 -2.87 3.15
CA PRO A 53 -15.22 -3.13 3.80
C PRO A 53 -15.18 -3.19 5.34
N VAL A 54 -14.09 -3.75 5.89
CA VAL A 54 -13.86 -3.84 7.36
C VAL A 54 -13.73 -2.47 8.03
N PHE A 55 -13.42 -1.40 7.30
CA PHE A 55 -13.19 -0.07 7.86
C PHE A 55 -14.42 0.52 8.55
N ALA A 56 -15.63 0.09 8.17
CA ALA A 56 -16.87 0.50 8.82
C ALA A 56 -16.92 0.09 10.31
N ASP A 57 -16.24 -1.00 10.66
CA ASP A 57 -16.23 -1.57 12.01
C ASP A 57 -14.98 -1.16 12.83
N LEU A 58 -14.10 -0.34 12.26
CA LEU A 58 -12.85 0.08 12.89
C LEU A 58 -12.93 1.53 13.40
N PRO A 59 -12.37 1.81 14.60
CA PRO A 59 -12.06 3.18 15.03
C PRO A 59 -11.12 3.87 14.04
N ASP A 60 -11.16 5.21 13.99
CA ASP A 60 -10.41 5.98 12.99
C ASP A 60 -8.90 5.75 13.03
N GLU A 61 -8.29 5.62 14.22
CA GLU A 61 -6.85 5.34 14.36
C GLU A 61 -6.49 3.95 13.80
N SER A 62 -7.26 2.92 14.16
CA SER A 62 -7.11 1.55 13.64
C SER A 62 -7.29 1.50 12.12
N ARG A 63 -8.23 2.30 11.60
CA ARG A 63 -8.49 2.40 10.16
C ARG A 63 -7.30 3.00 9.42
N LEU A 64 -6.71 4.07 9.95
CA LEU A 64 -5.54 4.70 9.37
C LEU A 64 -4.35 3.75 9.32
N ARG A 65 -4.07 3.03 10.42
CA ARG A 65 -3.01 2.01 10.44
C ARG A 65 -3.23 0.89 9.43
N ALA A 66 -4.48 0.43 9.30
CA ALA A 66 -4.83 -0.58 8.29
C ALA A 66 -4.66 -0.04 6.86
N ALA A 67 -5.01 1.22 6.60
CA ALA A 67 -4.76 1.87 5.32
C ALA A 67 -3.26 2.01 5.01
N GLU A 68 -2.45 2.40 6.00
CA GLU A 68 -0.99 2.45 5.86
C GLU A 68 -0.42 1.08 5.48
N GLU A 69 -0.87 0.01 6.15
CA GLU A 69 -0.40 -1.34 5.86
C GLU A 69 -0.81 -1.82 4.46
N ILE A 70 -2.05 -1.55 4.04
CA ILE A 70 -2.50 -1.79 2.65
C ILE A 70 -1.60 -1.05 1.65
N MET A 71 -1.28 0.21 1.93
CA MET A 71 -0.47 1.04 1.03
C MET A 71 1.00 0.63 1.00
N VAL A 72 1.56 0.19 2.13
CA VAL A 72 2.91 -0.40 2.18
C VAL A 72 2.95 -1.69 1.39
N ALA A 73 1.95 -2.57 1.54
CA ALA A 73 1.88 -3.77 0.72
C ALA A 73 1.73 -3.42 -0.78
N THR A 74 1.01 -2.36 -1.12
CA THR A 74 0.77 -1.98 -2.52
C THR A 74 1.99 -1.33 -3.20
N LEU A 75 2.64 -0.40 -2.52
CA LEU A 75 3.68 0.48 -3.10
C LEU A 75 5.08 0.23 -2.52
N GLY A 76 5.18 -0.54 -1.44
CA GLY A 76 6.35 -0.59 -0.58
C GLY A 76 6.49 0.69 0.24
N GLU A 77 7.29 0.62 1.30
CA GLU A 77 7.55 1.78 2.16
C GLU A 77 8.20 2.93 1.37
N GLN A 78 9.11 2.60 0.45
CA GLN A 78 9.77 3.59 -0.39
C GLN A 78 8.78 4.27 -1.34
N GLY A 79 7.96 3.49 -2.05
CA GLY A 79 7.01 4.01 -3.03
C GLY A 79 5.96 4.89 -2.35
N LEU A 80 5.44 4.45 -1.20
CA LEU A 80 4.53 5.23 -0.38
C LEU A 80 5.12 6.59 0.01
N ARG A 81 6.34 6.60 0.58
CA ARG A 81 6.99 7.82 1.10
C ARG A 81 7.35 8.83 0.01
N GLN A 82 7.65 8.35 -1.20
CA GLN A 82 8.04 9.17 -2.34
C GLN A 82 6.85 9.76 -3.08
N SER A 83 5.73 9.03 -3.18
CA SER A 83 4.60 9.42 -4.01
C SER A 83 3.42 10.00 -3.25
N VAL A 84 3.17 9.57 -2.01
CA VAL A 84 2.00 9.99 -1.23
C VAL A 84 2.36 11.15 -0.30
N GLY A 85 1.52 12.18 -0.30
CA GLY A 85 1.61 13.34 0.58
C GLY A 85 0.63 13.27 1.74
N GLU A 86 -0.57 12.75 1.49
CA GLU A 86 -1.61 12.57 2.51
C GLU A 86 -2.32 11.23 2.28
N LEU A 87 -2.57 10.53 3.38
CA LEU A 87 -3.32 9.28 3.39
C LEU A 87 -4.51 9.41 4.33
N ARG A 88 -5.70 9.11 3.83
CA ARG A 88 -6.93 9.07 4.62
C ARG A 88 -7.54 7.68 4.54
N ALA A 89 -8.06 7.22 5.67
CA ALA A 89 -8.80 5.97 5.71
C ALA A 89 -10.29 6.29 5.87
N VAL A 90 -11.09 5.90 4.88
CA VAL A 90 -12.51 6.28 4.79
C VAL A 90 -13.43 5.09 5.08
N ALA A 91 -14.43 5.31 5.93
CA ALA A 91 -15.39 4.28 6.33
C ALA A 91 -16.30 3.83 5.17
N TYR A 92 -16.51 4.71 4.19
CA TYR A 92 -17.38 4.48 3.04
C TYR A 92 -16.57 4.58 1.76
N GLN A 93 -16.94 3.77 0.78
CA GLN A 93 -16.30 3.73 -0.53
C GLN A 93 -16.43 5.09 -1.25
N PRO A 94 -15.31 5.69 -1.74
CA PRO A 94 -15.36 6.88 -2.59
C PRO A 94 -16.10 6.63 -3.91
N ILE A 95 -16.79 7.66 -4.42
CA ILE A 95 -17.60 7.58 -5.64
C ILE A 95 -16.72 7.29 -6.87
N ASP A 96 -15.54 7.88 -6.93
CA ASP A 96 -14.54 7.77 -7.99
C ASP A 96 -13.44 6.75 -7.64
N SER A 97 -13.77 5.76 -6.81
CA SER A 97 -12.83 4.75 -6.38
C SER A 97 -12.45 3.75 -7.48
N PHE A 98 -11.23 3.21 -7.37
CA PHE A 98 -10.69 2.15 -8.23
C PHE A 98 -9.80 1.20 -7.43
N GLY A 99 -9.38 0.08 -8.02
CA GLY A 99 -8.55 -0.92 -7.35
C GLY A 99 -7.08 -0.50 -7.13
N LEU A 100 -6.30 -1.36 -6.49
CA LEU A 100 -4.89 -1.07 -6.15
C LEU A 100 -3.92 -1.16 -7.35
N ASP A 101 -4.21 -1.99 -8.37
CA ASP A 101 -3.34 -2.13 -9.55
C ASP A 101 -3.22 -0.86 -10.42
N PRO A 102 -4.32 -0.14 -10.73
CA PRO A 102 -4.21 1.14 -11.42
C PRO A 102 -3.40 2.16 -10.62
N LEU A 103 -3.51 2.17 -9.28
CA LEU A 103 -2.70 3.05 -8.42
C LEU A 103 -1.21 2.72 -8.57
N ARG A 104 -0.87 1.43 -8.48
CA ARG A 104 0.52 0.95 -8.63
C ARG A 104 1.09 1.34 -9.99
N SER A 105 0.30 1.19 -11.05
CA SER A 105 0.67 1.58 -12.41
C SER A 105 0.88 3.09 -12.55
N PHE A 106 -0.01 3.89 -11.95
CA PHE A 106 0.11 5.34 -11.94
C PHE A 106 1.38 5.80 -11.21
N VAL A 107 1.68 5.27 -10.03
CA VAL A 107 2.89 5.64 -9.29
C VAL A 107 4.16 5.26 -10.06
N ARG A 108 4.19 4.10 -10.75
CA ARG A 108 5.30 3.75 -11.65
C ARG A 108 5.45 4.76 -12.80
N SER A 109 4.35 5.29 -13.33
CA SER A 109 4.38 6.30 -14.40
C SER A 109 4.98 7.64 -13.95
N LEU A 110 4.98 7.92 -12.65
CA LEU A 110 5.66 9.07 -12.05
C LEU A 110 7.18 8.86 -11.90
N GLY A 111 7.72 7.70 -12.31
CA GLY A 111 9.15 7.37 -12.19
C GLY A 111 9.56 6.82 -10.82
N VAL A 112 8.60 6.49 -9.95
CA VAL A 112 8.87 5.87 -8.64
C VAL A 112 9.05 4.36 -8.82
N SER A 113 10.16 3.82 -8.31
CA SER A 113 10.39 2.37 -8.35
C SER A 113 9.49 1.64 -7.37
N ILE A 114 8.63 0.77 -7.90
CA ILE A 114 7.75 -0.14 -7.17
C ILE A 114 8.05 -1.57 -7.65
N GLU A 115 9.22 -2.07 -7.31
CA GLU A 115 9.62 -3.44 -7.60
C GLU A 115 9.19 -4.36 -6.46
N PRO A 116 8.29 -5.33 -6.71
CA PRO A 116 8.06 -6.40 -5.75
C PRO A 116 9.35 -7.22 -5.58
N PRO A 117 9.52 -7.92 -4.43
CA PRO A 117 10.60 -8.88 -4.33
C PRO A 117 10.45 -9.88 -5.47
N ALA A 118 11.56 -10.27 -6.10
CA ALA A 118 11.53 -11.37 -7.07
C ALA A 118 10.90 -12.58 -6.38
N GLU A 119 9.90 -13.20 -7.01
CA GLU A 119 9.39 -14.49 -6.54
C GLU A 119 10.59 -15.44 -6.42
N ASP A 120 10.77 -16.04 -5.24
CA ASP A 120 11.71 -17.15 -5.13
C ASP A 120 11.24 -18.22 -6.12
N PRO A 121 12.09 -18.69 -7.04
CA PRO A 121 11.69 -19.74 -7.97
C PRO A 121 11.22 -20.95 -7.17
N PRO A 122 10.16 -21.65 -7.62
CA PRO A 122 9.74 -22.88 -6.96
C PRO A 122 10.93 -23.84 -6.87
N ALA A 123 11.14 -24.40 -5.69
CA ALA A 123 12.21 -25.33 -5.35
C ALA A 123 12.17 -26.60 -6.22
#